data_AF-U2DH02-F1
#
_entry.id   AF-U2DH02-F1
#
_cell.length_a   1.000
_cell.length_b   1.000
_cell.length_c   1.000
_cell.angle_alpha   90.00
_cell.angle_beta   90.00
_cell.angle_gamma   90.00
#
_symmetry.space_group_name_H-M   'P 1'
#
loop_
_entity.id
_entity.type
_entity.pdbx_description
1 polymer ?
#
loop_
_entity_poly.entity_id
_entity_poly.type
_entity_poly.pdbx_seq_one_letter_code
_entity_poly.pdbx_strand_id
1 'polypeptide(L)'
;MSEKLEKARLYEIEEAKNIPQEEKPAFHVSAPVGWINDPNGFSVFKGKVHLFYQYHPYSRDWGPMHWGHSVTEDMIRWEQLPAALAPDQEYDREGCFSGSAIEADGKQALIYTGVTTEKLPDGKEEVRQNQCIAWGDGKDYVKAEKNPVVTGDMLPEKCSRVDFRDPKVWEDNGTYHMLVGCRSEEIPGQVVLFSSKDLKEWKFETILAENSTGEIGVMWECPDFFPLGDKHVLICSPQHMRAKGYEFHNGHNSLYFMGDYDSEKHTFEKDAPVSLDYGLDFYAPQTTLLPDGRRVMIAWMKSWDSCVIKEKQRWQGMMTLPRELEYRDGKIWQKPVREIENYRKNRCCYENVKVGESLSLEGVRGRMIDLTVELQNADGIMDGSRNSGNPNQEALDVYNEFRIELARNEEYTTVFTYDRKRQILEIDRTWSGVQRDVVCTRKLQITDDRQNLKLRFILDRSSIELFINDGSKTATTVIPTPVEADEILFHSDGNAVIQVEKYDIVL
;
A
#
# COMPACT_ATOMS: atom_id res chain seq x y z
N MET A 1 -21.72 -13.11 -20.07
CA MET A 1 -21.20 -11.77 -19.72
C MET A 1 -22.39 -10.83 -19.66
N SER A 2 -22.47 -9.94 -18.66
CA SER A 2 -23.57 -8.98 -18.57
C SER A 2 -23.33 -7.79 -19.50
N GLU A 3 -24.40 -7.09 -19.90
CA GLU A 3 -24.32 -5.87 -20.71
C GLU A 3 -23.49 -4.77 -20.01
N LYS A 4 -23.56 -4.69 -18.66
CA LYS A 4 -22.84 -3.69 -17.88
C LYS A 4 -21.33 -3.93 -17.88
N LEU A 5 -20.90 -5.20 -17.75
CA LEU A 5 -19.49 -5.55 -17.83
C LEU A 5 -18.93 -5.35 -19.25
N GLU A 6 -19.69 -5.74 -20.27
CA GLU A 6 -19.31 -5.51 -21.67
C GLU A 6 -19.14 -4.01 -21.95
N LYS A 7 -20.07 -3.17 -21.49
CA LYS A 7 -19.98 -1.71 -21.61
C LYS A 7 -18.71 -1.16 -20.94
N ALA A 8 -18.38 -1.63 -19.73
CA ALA A 8 -17.17 -1.20 -19.02
C ALA A 8 -15.90 -1.56 -19.80
N ARG A 9 -15.81 -2.80 -20.32
CA ARG A 9 -14.68 -3.28 -21.11
C ARG A 9 -14.52 -2.50 -22.42
N LEU A 10 -15.62 -2.22 -23.13
CA LEU A 10 -15.58 -1.43 -24.36
C LEU A 10 -15.12 0.02 -24.08
N TYR A 11 -15.65 0.64 -23.03
CA TYR A 11 -15.26 1.99 -22.63
C TYR A 11 -13.77 2.06 -22.26
N GLU A 12 -13.28 1.11 -21.46
CA GLU A 12 -11.86 0.99 -21.10
C GLU A 12 -10.97 0.92 -22.34
N ILE A 13 -11.29 0.04 -23.30
CA ILE A 13 -10.53 -0.13 -24.54
C ILE A 13 -10.52 1.13 -25.40
N GLU A 14 -11.65 1.82 -25.50
CA GLU A 14 -11.78 3.03 -26.32
C GLU A 14 -11.02 4.20 -25.71
N GLU A 15 -11.21 4.46 -24.42
CA GLU A 15 -10.62 5.61 -23.75
C GLU A 15 -9.13 5.43 -23.43
N ALA A 16 -8.66 4.20 -23.18
CA ALA A 16 -7.24 3.96 -22.90
C ALA A 16 -6.35 4.34 -24.09
N LYS A 17 -6.86 4.26 -25.32
CA LYS A 17 -6.14 4.70 -26.55
C LYS A 17 -5.85 6.21 -26.55
N ASN A 18 -6.60 6.99 -25.79
CA ASN A 18 -6.45 8.44 -25.68
C ASN A 18 -5.49 8.85 -24.57
N ILE A 19 -4.83 7.90 -23.89
CA ILE A 19 -3.86 8.16 -22.82
C ILE A 19 -2.48 7.66 -23.26
N PRO A 20 -1.54 8.56 -23.58
CA PRO A 20 -0.18 8.18 -23.94
C PRO A 20 0.51 7.42 -22.80
N GLN A 21 1.29 6.39 -23.13
CA GLN A 21 1.94 5.54 -22.13
C GLN A 21 2.98 6.31 -21.30
N GLU A 22 3.57 7.37 -21.85
CA GLU A 22 4.48 8.29 -21.17
C GLU A 22 3.80 9.11 -20.06
N GLU A 23 2.47 9.26 -20.10
CA GLU A 23 1.70 9.92 -19.04
C GLU A 23 1.34 8.99 -17.87
N LYS A 24 1.55 7.68 -18.04
CA LYS A 24 1.37 6.67 -16.98
C LYS A 24 2.66 6.49 -16.18
N PRO A 25 2.60 5.95 -14.96
CA PRO A 25 3.77 5.38 -14.31
C PRO A 25 4.40 4.30 -15.21
N ALA A 26 5.71 4.14 -15.13
CA ALA A 26 6.44 3.20 -15.96
C ALA A 26 6.24 1.76 -15.50
N PHE A 27 6.31 1.49 -14.20
CA PHE A 27 6.26 0.14 -13.63
C PHE A 27 5.28 -0.02 -12.46
N HIS A 28 4.59 1.05 -12.05
CA HIS A 28 3.47 0.94 -11.13
C HIS A 28 2.16 0.64 -11.88
N VAL A 29 1.37 -0.29 -11.35
CA VAL A 29 0.01 -0.50 -11.85
C VAL A 29 -0.81 0.76 -11.60
N SER A 30 -1.50 1.24 -12.62
CA SER A 30 -2.32 2.45 -12.56
C SER A 30 -3.67 2.22 -13.24
N ALA A 31 -4.66 3.07 -12.94
CA ALA A 31 -5.97 2.97 -13.58
C ALA A 31 -5.79 2.99 -15.10
N PRO A 32 -6.39 2.06 -15.87
CA PRO A 32 -6.36 2.12 -17.34
C PRO A 32 -6.90 3.46 -17.84
N VAL A 33 -8.06 3.85 -17.33
CA VAL A 33 -8.75 5.15 -17.45
C VAL A 33 -9.53 5.39 -16.16
N GLY A 34 -10.01 6.60 -15.88
CA GLY A 34 -10.90 6.82 -14.73
C GLY A 34 -10.19 6.63 -13.38
N TRP A 35 -10.78 5.89 -12.43
CA TRP A 35 -10.27 5.78 -11.05
C TRP A 35 -9.99 4.34 -10.64
N ILE A 36 -8.88 4.13 -9.91
CA ILE A 36 -8.67 2.92 -9.10
C ILE A 36 -8.34 3.27 -7.64
N ASN A 37 -8.69 2.35 -6.75
CA ASN A 37 -8.22 2.36 -5.35
C ASN A 37 -7.68 0.99 -4.96
N ASP A 38 -8.29 0.32 -3.99
CA ASP A 38 -7.72 -0.81 -3.27
C ASP A 38 -7.26 -1.94 -4.20
N PRO A 39 -6.06 -2.52 -3.99
CA PRO A 39 -5.70 -3.81 -4.58
C PRO A 39 -6.65 -4.89 -4.07
N ASN A 40 -7.12 -5.73 -4.99
CA ASN A 40 -8.04 -6.82 -4.71
C ASN A 40 -7.54 -8.12 -5.36
N GLY A 41 -8.06 -9.25 -4.88
CA GLY A 41 -7.77 -10.56 -5.47
C GLY A 41 -6.29 -10.89 -5.69
N PHE A 42 -5.38 -10.28 -4.93
CA PHE A 42 -3.93 -10.42 -5.11
C PHE A 42 -3.52 -11.86 -4.82
N SER A 43 -3.23 -12.61 -5.88
CA SER A 43 -3.15 -14.07 -5.82
C SER A 43 -2.25 -14.63 -6.92
N VAL A 44 -1.79 -15.86 -6.73
CA VAL A 44 -1.13 -16.63 -7.78
C VAL A 44 -2.14 -17.62 -8.33
N PHE A 45 -2.30 -17.65 -9.65
CA PHE A 45 -3.19 -18.57 -10.33
C PHE A 45 -2.63 -18.93 -11.70
N LYS A 46 -2.62 -20.22 -12.04
CA LYS A 46 -2.09 -20.74 -13.32
C LYS A 46 -0.70 -20.20 -13.69
N GLY A 47 0.19 -20.06 -12.71
CA GLY A 47 1.58 -19.63 -12.91
C GLY A 47 1.80 -18.13 -13.10
N LYS A 48 0.75 -17.31 -13.03
CA LYS A 48 0.87 -15.84 -13.04
C LYS A 48 0.47 -15.26 -11.68
N VAL A 49 1.01 -14.09 -11.36
CA VAL A 49 0.50 -13.24 -10.28
C VAL A 49 -0.63 -12.40 -10.85
N HIS A 50 -1.80 -12.47 -10.23
CA HIS A 50 -2.99 -11.71 -10.57
C HIS A 50 -3.18 -10.58 -9.57
N LEU A 51 -3.43 -9.38 -10.07
CA LEU A 51 -3.82 -8.22 -9.29
C LEU A 51 -5.11 -7.66 -9.84
N PHE A 52 -6.17 -7.74 -9.04
CA PHE A 52 -7.40 -6.99 -9.27
C PHE A 52 -7.34 -5.71 -8.48
N TYR A 53 -8.31 -4.84 -8.71
CA TYR A 53 -8.43 -3.60 -7.96
C TYR A 53 -9.82 -2.99 -8.14
N GLN A 54 -10.28 -2.25 -7.14
CA GLN A 54 -11.48 -1.44 -7.28
C GLN A 54 -11.31 -0.45 -8.42
N TYR A 55 -12.33 -0.35 -9.27
CA TYR A 55 -12.24 0.33 -10.54
C TYR A 55 -13.52 1.11 -10.88
N HIS A 56 -13.39 2.37 -11.24
CA HIS A 56 -14.46 3.17 -11.82
C HIS A 56 -14.00 3.72 -13.17
N PRO A 57 -14.37 3.07 -14.29
CA PRO A 57 -13.87 3.46 -15.61
C PRO A 57 -14.33 4.84 -16.06
N TYR A 58 -15.50 5.29 -15.61
CA TYR A 58 -16.23 6.40 -16.23
C TYR A 58 -15.91 7.79 -15.66
N SER A 59 -15.20 7.86 -14.53
CA SER A 59 -14.76 9.12 -13.92
C SER A 59 -13.44 8.94 -13.20
N ARG A 60 -12.73 10.04 -12.95
CA ARG A 60 -11.55 10.10 -12.08
C ARG A 60 -11.92 10.18 -10.61
N ASP A 61 -13.21 10.18 -10.28
CA ASP A 61 -13.69 10.17 -8.91
C ASP A 61 -14.18 8.77 -8.53
N TRP A 62 -14.22 8.50 -7.23
CA TRP A 62 -14.87 7.30 -6.70
C TRP A 62 -16.35 7.26 -7.14
N GLY A 63 -16.87 6.06 -7.42
CA GLY A 63 -18.22 5.86 -7.94
C GLY A 63 -18.65 4.39 -7.90
N PRO A 64 -19.57 3.95 -8.77
CA PRO A 64 -19.99 2.55 -8.82
C PRO A 64 -18.84 1.60 -9.16
N MET A 65 -18.39 0.84 -8.16
CA MET A 65 -17.17 0.04 -8.25
C MET A 65 -17.33 -1.21 -9.11
N HIS A 66 -16.38 -1.37 -10.01
CA HIS A 66 -16.05 -2.56 -10.79
C HIS A 66 -14.75 -3.16 -10.22
N TRP A 67 -14.33 -4.32 -10.72
CA TRP A 67 -12.96 -4.80 -10.53
C TRP A 67 -12.21 -4.74 -11.85
N GLY A 68 -11.11 -3.97 -11.90
CA GLY A 68 -10.12 -4.06 -12.97
C GLY A 68 -9.17 -5.23 -12.73
N HIS A 69 -8.32 -5.55 -13.70
CA HIS A 69 -7.47 -6.73 -13.64
C HIS A 69 -6.15 -6.53 -14.39
N SER A 70 -5.03 -6.87 -13.75
CA SER A 70 -3.72 -6.99 -14.36
C SER A 70 -3.05 -8.31 -13.94
N VAL A 71 -2.14 -8.81 -14.77
CA VAL A 71 -1.32 -9.99 -14.45
C VAL A 71 0.16 -9.72 -14.71
N THR A 72 1.02 -10.48 -14.05
CA THR A 72 2.47 -10.38 -14.20
C THR A 72 3.17 -11.71 -13.91
N GLU A 73 4.38 -11.84 -14.41
CA GLU A 73 5.30 -12.95 -14.11
C GLU A 73 6.48 -12.50 -13.24
N ASP A 74 6.73 -11.20 -13.14
CA ASP A 74 7.90 -10.63 -12.46
C ASP A 74 7.58 -9.48 -11.50
N MET A 75 6.30 -9.11 -11.34
CA MET A 75 5.84 -8.03 -10.45
C MET A 75 6.29 -6.61 -10.85
N ILE A 76 6.97 -6.47 -11.99
CA ILE A 76 7.44 -5.19 -12.54
C ILE A 76 6.70 -4.84 -13.84
N ARG A 77 6.64 -5.77 -14.78
CA ARG A 77 5.87 -5.62 -16.02
C ARG A 77 4.50 -6.23 -15.86
N TRP A 78 3.49 -5.39 -16.00
CA TRP A 78 2.09 -5.78 -15.84
C TRP A 78 1.37 -5.76 -17.18
N GLU A 79 0.66 -6.85 -17.47
CA GLU A 79 -0.27 -6.98 -18.59
C GLU A 79 -1.67 -6.61 -18.10
N GLN A 80 -2.25 -5.57 -18.68
CA GLN A 80 -3.64 -5.20 -18.42
C GLN A 80 -4.58 -6.24 -19.04
N LEU A 81 -5.47 -6.79 -18.23
CA LEU A 81 -6.58 -7.64 -18.69
C LEU A 81 -7.91 -6.85 -18.62
N PRO A 82 -8.95 -7.29 -19.37
CA PRO A 82 -10.25 -6.64 -19.31
C PRO A 82 -10.85 -6.68 -17.90
N ALA A 83 -11.61 -5.65 -17.53
CA ALA A 83 -12.35 -5.61 -16.26
C ALA A 83 -13.05 -6.95 -15.93
N ALA A 84 -12.94 -7.40 -14.68
CA ALA A 84 -13.36 -8.73 -14.24
C ALA A 84 -14.80 -8.77 -13.71
N LEU A 85 -15.22 -7.75 -12.94
CA LEU A 85 -16.53 -7.65 -12.31
C LEU A 85 -17.18 -6.30 -12.58
N ALA A 86 -18.51 -6.28 -12.71
CA ALA A 86 -19.32 -5.07 -12.76
C ALA A 86 -20.49 -5.18 -11.75
N PRO A 87 -21.01 -4.06 -11.23
CA PRO A 87 -22.14 -4.07 -10.30
C PRO A 87 -23.46 -4.33 -11.05
N ASP A 88 -23.71 -5.59 -11.40
CA ASP A 88 -24.74 -6.04 -12.35
C ASP A 88 -25.77 -7.00 -11.76
N GLN A 89 -25.74 -7.23 -10.44
CA GLN A 89 -26.73 -8.01 -9.70
C GLN A 89 -27.40 -7.14 -8.62
N GLU A 90 -28.58 -7.56 -8.15
CA GLU A 90 -29.34 -6.80 -7.13
C GLU A 90 -28.54 -6.58 -5.83
N TYR A 91 -27.79 -7.61 -5.40
CA TYR A 91 -27.01 -7.60 -4.17
C TYR A 91 -25.70 -6.78 -4.27
N ASP A 92 -25.27 -6.39 -5.47
CA ASP A 92 -24.06 -5.58 -5.69
C ASP A 92 -24.28 -4.38 -6.61
N ARG A 93 -25.53 -3.96 -6.81
CA ARG A 93 -25.91 -2.93 -7.79
C ARG A 93 -25.28 -1.57 -7.54
N GLU A 94 -24.92 -1.26 -6.29
CA GLU A 94 -24.25 -0.01 -5.92
C GLU A 94 -22.72 -0.12 -6.04
N GLY A 95 -22.16 -1.33 -6.06
CA GLY A 95 -20.73 -1.55 -6.24
C GLY A 95 -20.28 -2.97 -5.92
N CYS A 96 -19.29 -3.46 -6.68
CA CYS A 96 -18.43 -4.58 -6.30
C CYS A 96 -17.25 -4.02 -5.51
N PHE A 97 -17.37 -4.02 -4.18
CA PHE A 97 -16.34 -3.52 -3.27
C PHE A 97 -15.17 -4.52 -3.12
N SER A 98 -14.22 -4.17 -2.24
CA SER A 98 -12.93 -4.84 -2.12
C SER A 98 -13.08 -6.29 -1.67
N GLY A 99 -11.99 -7.04 -1.84
CA GLY A 99 -11.98 -8.47 -1.58
C GLY A 99 -10.70 -9.15 -2.00
N SER A 100 -10.69 -10.47 -1.91
CA SER A 100 -9.51 -11.31 -2.10
C SER A 100 -9.81 -12.46 -3.06
N ALA A 101 -8.79 -13.28 -3.33
CA ALA A 101 -8.92 -14.42 -4.21
C ALA A 101 -8.18 -15.63 -3.66
N ILE A 102 -8.68 -16.81 -4.04
CA ILE A 102 -8.05 -18.10 -3.74
C ILE A 102 -8.28 -19.06 -4.89
N GLU A 103 -7.35 -19.98 -5.10
CA GLU A 103 -7.56 -21.11 -6.00
C GLU A 103 -8.36 -22.21 -5.29
N ALA A 104 -9.42 -22.70 -5.92
CA ALA A 104 -10.18 -23.85 -5.46
C ALA A 104 -10.72 -24.64 -6.65
N ASP A 105 -10.60 -25.97 -6.60
CA ASP A 105 -11.05 -26.89 -7.66
C ASP A 105 -10.57 -26.52 -9.08
N GLY A 106 -9.32 -26.04 -9.20
CA GLY A 106 -8.70 -25.64 -10.47
C GLY A 106 -9.28 -24.35 -11.08
N LYS A 107 -10.09 -23.60 -10.31
CA LYS A 107 -10.63 -22.28 -10.66
C LYS A 107 -10.14 -21.23 -9.68
N GLN A 108 -10.19 -19.98 -10.08
CA GLN A 108 -9.94 -18.86 -9.19
C GLN A 108 -11.30 -18.37 -8.64
N ALA A 109 -11.45 -18.39 -7.33
CA ALA A 109 -12.57 -17.78 -6.63
C ALA A 109 -12.18 -16.35 -6.26
N LEU A 110 -12.97 -15.37 -6.69
CA LEU A 110 -12.93 -13.99 -6.20
C LEU A 110 -13.99 -13.85 -5.12
N ILE A 111 -13.59 -13.52 -3.90
CA ILE A 111 -14.48 -13.26 -2.78
C ILE A 111 -14.48 -11.74 -2.59
N TYR A 112 -15.65 -11.10 -2.63
CA TYR A 112 -15.77 -9.64 -2.65
C TYR A 112 -16.99 -9.17 -1.87
N THR A 113 -17.01 -7.90 -1.47
CA THR A 113 -18.20 -7.30 -0.88
C THR A 113 -19.15 -6.78 -1.96
N GLY A 114 -20.38 -7.30 -2.00
CA GLY A 114 -21.47 -6.71 -2.76
C GLY A 114 -22.16 -5.61 -1.95
N VAL A 115 -22.35 -4.44 -2.58
CA VAL A 115 -23.03 -3.30 -1.96
C VAL A 115 -24.40 -3.08 -2.60
N THR A 116 -25.41 -3.00 -1.76
CA THR A 116 -26.78 -2.66 -2.17
C THR A 116 -27.45 -1.75 -1.15
N THR A 117 -28.62 -1.23 -1.50
CA THR A 117 -29.46 -0.43 -0.60
C THR A 117 -30.79 -1.14 -0.42
N GLU A 118 -31.15 -1.45 0.83
CA GLU A 118 -32.41 -2.08 1.18
C GLU A 118 -33.37 -1.07 1.79
N LYS A 119 -34.66 -1.24 1.50
CA LYS A 119 -35.72 -0.47 2.14
C LYS A 119 -36.27 -1.24 3.34
N LEU A 120 -36.12 -0.67 4.52
CA LEU A 120 -36.57 -1.25 5.78
C LEU A 120 -38.10 -1.14 5.95
N PRO A 121 -38.70 -1.93 6.87
CA PRO A 121 -40.14 -1.87 7.14
C PRO A 121 -40.65 -0.49 7.56
N ASP A 122 -39.80 0.35 8.18
CA ASP A 122 -40.12 1.73 8.57
C ASP A 122 -40.01 2.74 7.40
N GLY A 123 -39.66 2.25 6.21
CA GLY A 123 -39.53 3.02 4.98
C GLY A 123 -38.16 3.67 4.77
N LYS A 124 -37.23 3.57 5.73
CA LYS A 124 -35.85 4.07 5.56
C LYS A 124 -35.08 3.19 4.58
N GLU A 125 -34.14 3.82 3.88
CA GLU A 125 -33.17 3.13 3.05
C GLU A 125 -31.87 2.98 3.82
N GLU A 126 -31.30 1.77 3.79
CA GLU A 126 -30.07 1.45 4.49
C GLU A 126 -29.14 0.65 3.58
N VAL A 127 -27.86 1.01 3.60
CA VAL A 127 -26.83 0.28 2.85
C VAL A 127 -26.63 -1.10 3.47
N ARG A 128 -26.39 -2.08 2.62
CA ARG A 128 -25.98 -3.44 2.99
C ARG A 128 -24.68 -3.78 2.30
N GLN A 129 -23.76 -4.32 3.09
CA GLN A 129 -22.51 -4.86 2.61
C GLN A 129 -22.51 -6.35 2.95
N ASN A 130 -22.48 -7.22 1.93
CA ASN A 130 -22.54 -8.67 2.10
C ASN A 130 -21.45 -9.34 1.26
N GLN A 131 -20.99 -10.52 1.65
CA GLN A 131 -19.86 -11.18 0.99
C GLN A 131 -20.36 -12.11 -0.12
N CYS A 132 -19.79 -11.94 -1.31
CA CYS A 132 -20.16 -12.58 -2.56
C CYS A 132 -18.97 -13.33 -3.16
N ILE A 133 -19.24 -14.27 -4.05
CA ILE A 133 -18.22 -15.05 -4.76
C ILE A 133 -18.44 -15.00 -6.27
N ALA A 134 -17.35 -14.89 -7.04
CA ALA A 134 -17.33 -15.15 -8.47
C ALA A 134 -16.24 -16.17 -8.82
N TRP A 135 -16.54 -17.05 -9.75
CA TRP A 135 -15.64 -18.12 -10.19
C TRP A 135 -15.13 -17.84 -11.59
N GLY A 136 -13.82 -17.90 -11.79
CA GLY A 136 -13.23 -17.63 -13.10
C GLY A 136 -12.06 -18.52 -13.46
N ASP A 137 -11.65 -18.36 -14.72
CA ASP A 137 -10.58 -19.12 -15.35
C ASP A 137 -9.25 -18.36 -15.41
N GLY A 138 -9.16 -17.23 -14.72
CA GLY A 138 -8.03 -16.30 -14.75
C GLY A 138 -8.25 -15.10 -15.67
N LYS A 139 -9.40 -14.99 -16.34
CA LYS A 139 -9.74 -13.83 -17.18
C LYS A 139 -11.23 -13.47 -17.12
N ASP A 140 -12.11 -14.47 -17.21
CA ASP A 140 -13.55 -14.27 -17.19
C ASP A 140 -14.15 -14.93 -15.95
N TYR A 141 -15.06 -14.20 -15.29
CA TYR A 141 -15.64 -14.58 -14.00
C TYR A 141 -17.16 -14.62 -14.06
N VAL A 142 -17.74 -15.60 -13.37
CA VAL A 142 -19.18 -15.80 -13.24
C VAL A 142 -19.54 -15.76 -11.76
N LYS A 143 -20.41 -14.82 -11.39
CA LYS A 143 -20.92 -14.70 -10.02
C LYS A 143 -21.71 -15.96 -9.62
N ALA A 144 -21.51 -16.42 -8.40
CA ALA A 144 -22.18 -17.60 -7.87
C ALA A 144 -23.69 -17.37 -7.73
N GLU A 145 -24.50 -18.38 -8.06
CA GLU A 145 -25.97 -18.29 -7.99
C GLU A 145 -26.50 -18.05 -6.57
N LYS A 146 -25.77 -18.53 -5.55
CA LYS A 146 -26.12 -18.38 -4.13
C LYS A 146 -25.61 -17.08 -3.49
N ASN A 147 -25.18 -16.09 -4.27
CA ASN A 147 -24.75 -14.82 -3.69
C ASN A 147 -25.92 -14.04 -3.07
N PRO A 148 -25.69 -13.31 -1.96
CA PRO A 148 -24.47 -13.31 -1.14
C PRO A 148 -24.34 -14.61 -0.30
N VAL A 149 -23.10 -15.07 -0.09
CA VAL A 149 -22.78 -16.30 0.68
C VAL A 149 -22.56 -16.05 2.17
N VAL A 150 -22.25 -14.81 2.56
CA VAL A 150 -22.20 -14.37 3.96
C VAL A 150 -22.94 -13.05 4.08
N THR A 151 -23.93 -12.99 4.98
CA THR A 151 -24.71 -11.77 5.21
C THR A 151 -24.50 -11.22 6.61
N GLY A 152 -24.85 -9.93 6.79
CA GLY A 152 -24.85 -9.30 8.11
C GLY A 152 -25.75 -9.98 9.15
N ASP A 153 -26.73 -10.81 8.72
CA ASP A 153 -27.59 -11.58 9.61
C ASP A 153 -26.87 -12.74 10.32
N MET A 154 -25.71 -13.13 9.80
CA MET A 154 -24.86 -14.17 10.38
C MET A 154 -23.94 -13.62 11.49
N LEU A 155 -23.90 -12.29 11.66
CA LEU A 155 -23.11 -11.63 12.69
C LEU A 155 -23.86 -11.59 14.04
N PRO A 156 -23.14 -11.43 15.16
CA PRO A 156 -23.77 -11.14 16.45
C PRO A 156 -24.70 -9.91 16.40
N GLU A 157 -25.76 -9.91 17.21
CA GLU A 157 -26.91 -8.96 17.14
C GLU A 157 -26.51 -7.47 17.07
N LYS A 158 -25.42 -7.07 17.71
CA LYS A 158 -24.95 -5.67 17.77
C LYS A 158 -23.94 -5.28 16.68
N CYS A 159 -23.56 -6.22 15.79
CA CYS A 159 -22.66 -5.91 14.69
C CYS A 159 -23.40 -5.14 13.58
N SER A 160 -22.71 -4.18 13.00
CA SER A 160 -23.23 -3.37 11.90
C SER A 160 -23.43 -4.22 10.65
N ARG A 161 -24.59 -4.04 10.02
CA ARG A 161 -24.90 -4.60 8.68
C ARG A 161 -24.54 -3.63 7.55
N VAL A 162 -24.18 -2.40 7.91
CA VAL A 162 -23.78 -1.32 7.00
C VAL A 162 -22.27 -1.33 6.78
N ASP A 163 -21.52 -1.67 7.83
CA ASP A 163 -20.08 -1.75 7.83
C ASP A 163 -19.65 -3.19 8.05
N PHE A 164 -19.56 -3.93 6.95
CA PHE A 164 -19.21 -5.34 6.92
C PHE A 164 -18.61 -5.67 5.55
N ARG A 165 -17.29 -5.48 5.41
CA ARG A 165 -16.64 -5.48 4.08
C ARG A 165 -15.20 -5.96 4.06
N ASP A 166 -14.72 -6.13 2.84
CA ASP A 166 -13.33 -6.40 2.46
C ASP A 166 -12.85 -7.80 2.87
N PRO A 167 -13.47 -8.88 2.35
CA PRO A 167 -13.17 -10.23 2.78
C PRO A 167 -11.76 -10.70 2.37
N LYS A 168 -10.99 -11.21 3.33
CA LYS A 168 -9.74 -11.95 3.10
C LYS A 168 -9.95 -13.44 3.33
N VAL A 169 -9.70 -14.25 2.31
CA VAL A 169 -9.77 -15.71 2.39
C VAL A 169 -8.39 -16.37 2.42
N TRP A 170 -8.27 -17.46 3.17
CA TRP A 170 -7.20 -18.45 3.08
C TRP A 170 -7.75 -19.85 3.34
N GLU A 171 -6.93 -20.86 3.06
CA GLU A 171 -7.23 -22.26 3.32
C GLU A 171 -6.19 -22.81 4.30
N ASP A 172 -6.66 -23.58 5.28
CA ASP A 172 -5.82 -24.35 6.20
C ASP A 172 -6.46 -25.72 6.47
N ASN A 173 -5.71 -26.79 6.20
CA ASN A 173 -6.05 -28.18 6.51
C ASN A 173 -7.47 -28.62 6.06
N GLY A 174 -7.84 -28.30 4.82
CA GLY A 174 -9.13 -28.57 4.20
C GLY A 174 -10.26 -27.67 4.71
N THR A 175 -9.95 -26.52 5.30
CA THR A 175 -10.93 -25.54 5.80
C THR A 175 -10.61 -24.17 5.25
N TYR A 176 -11.59 -23.54 4.63
CA TYR A 176 -11.50 -22.16 4.21
C TYR A 176 -11.86 -21.26 5.39
N HIS A 177 -11.10 -20.17 5.55
CA HIS A 177 -11.36 -19.14 6.54
C HIS A 177 -11.55 -17.81 5.84
N MET A 178 -12.47 -16.98 6.33
CA MET A 178 -12.73 -15.65 5.81
C MET A 178 -12.69 -14.63 6.95
N LEU A 179 -11.84 -13.64 6.82
CA LEU A 179 -11.88 -12.43 7.65
C LEU A 179 -12.65 -11.34 6.95
N VAL A 180 -13.40 -10.56 7.70
CA VAL A 180 -14.14 -9.40 7.18
C VAL A 180 -14.06 -8.28 8.20
N GLY A 181 -13.80 -7.06 7.75
CA GLY A 181 -13.84 -5.87 8.58
C GLY A 181 -15.27 -5.52 8.94
N CYS A 182 -15.53 -5.20 10.19
CA CYS A 182 -16.83 -4.71 10.63
C CYS A 182 -16.70 -3.70 11.78
N ARG A 183 -17.82 -3.23 12.29
CA ARG A 183 -17.92 -2.54 13.60
C ARG A 183 -19.20 -2.95 14.29
N SER A 184 -19.33 -2.63 15.56
CA SER A 184 -20.58 -2.80 16.31
C SER A 184 -21.06 -1.47 16.89
N GLU A 185 -22.26 -1.47 17.47
CA GLU A 185 -22.78 -0.32 18.21
C GLU A 185 -21.87 0.07 19.40
N GLU A 186 -21.17 -0.90 19.99
CA GLU A 186 -20.38 -0.72 21.21
C GLU A 186 -18.89 -0.57 20.95
N ILE A 187 -18.36 -1.31 19.97
CA ILE A 187 -16.93 -1.36 19.66
C ILE A 187 -16.70 -0.83 18.23
N PRO A 188 -15.99 0.31 18.07
CA PRO A 188 -15.52 0.73 16.75
C PRO A 188 -14.52 -0.30 16.22
N GLY A 189 -14.41 -0.50 14.90
CA GLY A 189 -13.35 -1.31 14.28
C GLY A 189 -13.15 -2.74 14.84
N GLN A 190 -13.67 -3.74 14.13
CA GLN A 190 -13.54 -5.16 14.46
C GLN A 190 -13.21 -5.96 13.21
N VAL A 191 -12.67 -7.16 13.41
CA VAL A 191 -12.49 -8.16 12.35
C VAL A 191 -13.13 -9.45 12.80
N VAL A 192 -14.06 -9.96 11.99
CA VAL A 192 -14.78 -11.20 12.27
C VAL A 192 -14.25 -12.34 11.40
N LEU A 193 -14.24 -13.54 11.96
CA LEU A 193 -13.78 -14.76 11.33
C LEU A 193 -14.95 -15.69 11.03
N PHE A 194 -14.98 -16.21 9.81
CA PHE A 194 -15.86 -17.28 9.36
C PHE A 194 -15.04 -18.50 8.90
N SER A 195 -15.66 -19.67 8.93
CA SER A 195 -15.10 -20.90 8.35
C SER A 195 -16.06 -21.53 7.34
N SER A 196 -15.53 -22.28 6.37
CA SER A 196 -16.29 -23.04 5.38
C SER A 196 -15.52 -24.29 4.95
N LYS A 197 -16.24 -25.33 4.52
CA LYS A 197 -15.66 -26.53 3.89
C LYS A 197 -15.69 -26.50 2.37
N ASP A 198 -16.48 -25.61 1.78
CA ASP A 198 -16.78 -25.65 0.34
C ASP A 198 -16.89 -24.26 -0.32
N LEU A 199 -16.52 -23.20 0.41
CA LEU A 199 -16.65 -21.79 0.04
C LEU A 199 -18.10 -21.32 -0.17
N LYS A 200 -19.12 -22.15 0.04
CA LYS A 200 -20.53 -21.83 -0.23
C LYS A 200 -21.30 -21.61 1.05
N GLU A 201 -21.16 -22.54 2.00
CA GLU A 201 -21.82 -22.45 3.29
C GLU A 201 -20.78 -22.03 4.33
N TRP A 202 -21.04 -20.90 4.99
CA TRP A 202 -20.12 -20.29 5.95
C TRP A 202 -20.69 -20.33 7.35
N LYS A 203 -19.81 -20.46 8.34
CA LYS A 203 -20.13 -20.43 9.76
C LYS A 203 -19.36 -19.30 10.42
N PHE A 204 -20.05 -18.44 11.16
CA PHE A 204 -19.40 -17.48 12.04
C PHE A 204 -18.64 -18.23 13.15
N GLU A 205 -17.38 -17.88 13.36
CA GLU A 205 -16.54 -18.46 14.41
C GLU A 205 -16.39 -17.50 15.59
N THR A 206 -15.85 -16.31 15.34
CA THR A 206 -15.52 -15.35 16.41
C THR A 206 -15.27 -13.94 15.88
N ILE A 207 -15.18 -12.98 16.79
CA ILE A 207 -14.52 -11.70 16.55
C ILE A 207 -13.03 -11.94 16.83
N LEU A 208 -12.21 -11.96 15.78
CA LEU A 208 -10.79 -12.31 15.88
C LEU A 208 -9.98 -11.17 16.52
N ALA A 209 -10.33 -9.92 16.20
CA ALA A 209 -9.66 -8.74 16.71
C ALA A 209 -10.62 -7.55 16.80
N GLU A 210 -10.37 -6.68 17.76
CA GLU A 210 -11.20 -5.50 18.02
C GLU A 210 -10.39 -4.31 18.54
N ASN A 211 -10.89 -3.10 18.27
CA ASN A 211 -10.36 -1.85 18.80
C ASN A 211 -10.87 -1.58 20.23
N SER A 212 -10.55 -2.46 21.18
CA SER A 212 -11.08 -2.37 22.55
C SER A 212 -10.70 -1.07 23.29
N THR A 213 -9.67 -0.35 22.84
CA THR A 213 -9.27 0.96 23.39
C THR A 213 -10.03 2.13 22.77
N GLY A 214 -10.65 1.94 21.60
CA GLY A 214 -11.27 3.00 20.80
C GLY A 214 -10.26 3.97 20.17
N GLU A 215 -8.95 3.74 20.27
CA GLU A 215 -7.92 4.67 19.79
C GLU A 215 -7.57 4.46 18.30
N ILE A 216 -7.90 3.30 17.72
CA ILE A 216 -7.50 2.92 16.37
C ILE A 216 -8.66 3.11 15.37
N GLY A 217 -9.11 4.35 15.23
CA GLY A 217 -10.14 4.72 14.24
C GLY A 217 -11.52 4.14 14.53
N VAL A 218 -12.43 4.25 13.57
CA VAL A 218 -13.86 3.89 13.77
C VAL A 218 -14.32 2.65 12.99
N MET A 219 -13.57 2.27 11.97
CA MET A 219 -13.81 1.11 11.11
C MET A 219 -12.46 0.61 10.60
N TRP A 220 -12.26 -0.70 10.58
CA TRP A 220 -11.05 -1.34 10.07
C TRP A 220 -11.36 -1.96 8.72
N GLU A 221 -10.86 -1.35 7.66
CA GLU A 221 -11.02 -1.82 6.28
C GLU A 221 -9.87 -2.75 5.86
N CYS A 222 -10.09 -3.50 4.79
CA CYS A 222 -9.08 -4.32 4.14
C CYS A 222 -8.25 -5.17 5.12
N PRO A 223 -8.89 -5.98 5.99
CA PRO A 223 -8.15 -6.88 6.86
C PRO A 223 -7.35 -7.89 6.03
N ASP A 224 -6.12 -8.18 6.45
CA ASP A 224 -5.33 -9.30 5.93
C ASP A 224 -4.69 -10.05 7.10
N PHE A 225 -4.65 -11.38 7.04
CA PHE A 225 -4.15 -12.21 8.13
C PHE A 225 -3.32 -13.38 7.61
N PHE A 226 -2.09 -13.48 8.09
CA PHE A 226 -1.15 -14.49 7.62
C PHE A 226 -0.04 -14.76 8.64
N PRO A 227 0.55 -15.96 8.62
CA PRO A 227 1.78 -16.25 9.34
C PRO A 227 2.97 -15.54 8.68
N LEU A 228 3.88 -15.01 9.49
CA LEU A 228 5.16 -14.44 9.07
C LEU A 228 6.21 -14.69 10.16
N GLY A 229 7.21 -15.52 9.86
CA GLY A 229 8.15 -16.00 10.88
C GLY A 229 7.44 -16.92 11.89
N ASP A 230 7.64 -16.66 13.17
CA ASP A 230 7.01 -17.37 14.29
C ASP A 230 5.74 -16.68 14.81
N LYS A 231 5.27 -15.61 14.15
CA LYS A 231 4.10 -14.82 14.53
C LYS A 231 3.02 -14.83 13.45
N HIS A 232 1.83 -14.39 13.82
CA HIS A 232 0.80 -13.98 12.86
C HIS A 232 0.74 -12.46 12.75
N VAL A 233 0.39 -11.99 11.57
CA VAL A 233 0.21 -10.58 11.26
C VAL A 233 -1.25 -10.35 10.91
N LEU A 234 -1.89 -9.38 11.55
CA LEU A 234 -3.15 -8.78 11.13
C LEU A 234 -2.86 -7.39 10.57
N ILE A 235 -3.10 -7.17 9.28
CA ILE A 235 -3.12 -5.85 8.66
C ILE A 235 -4.55 -5.32 8.66
N CYS A 236 -4.73 -4.04 8.95
CA CYS A 236 -6.02 -3.34 8.85
C CYS A 236 -5.80 -1.89 8.38
N SER A 237 -6.82 -1.30 7.75
CA SER A 237 -6.81 0.10 7.33
C SER A 237 -7.85 0.91 8.11
N PRO A 238 -7.49 1.46 9.29
CA PRO A 238 -8.43 2.21 10.11
C PRO A 238 -8.78 3.58 9.52
N GLN A 239 -10.08 3.89 9.54
CA GLN A 239 -10.63 5.19 9.16
C GLN A 239 -10.62 6.20 10.33
N HIS A 240 -10.48 7.48 9.98
CA HIS A 240 -10.63 8.61 10.92
C HIS A 240 -9.71 8.54 12.16
N MET A 241 -8.48 8.09 11.93
CA MET A 241 -7.40 8.12 12.91
C MET A 241 -7.03 9.55 13.31
N ARG A 242 -6.53 9.68 14.53
CA ARG A 242 -5.91 10.90 15.05
C ARG A 242 -4.40 10.70 15.14
N ALA A 243 -3.65 11.77 14.90
CA ALA A 243 -2.21 11.75 15.04
C ALA A 243 -1.79 11.43 16.48
N LYS A 244 -0.77 10.58 16.65
CA LYS A 244 -0.18 10.21 17.94
C LYS A 244 1.33 10.06 17.77
N GLY A 245 2.08 11.03 18.29
CA GLY A 245 3.53 11.10 18.09
C GLY A 245 3.89 11.11 16.60
N TYR A 246 4.88 10.31 16.22
CA TYR A 246 5.27 10.06 14.83
C TYR A 246 4.77 8.71 14.29
N GLU A 247 3.97 8.00 15.09
CA GLU A 247 3.53 6.65 14.75
C GLU A 247 2.26 6.65 13.90
N PHE A 248 1.26 7.46 14.30
CA PHE A 248 -0.01 7.59 13.57
C PHE A 248 -0.22 9.03 13.10
N HIS A 249 -0.93 9.19 11.98
CA HIS A 249 -1.31 10.50 11.45
C HIS A 249 -2.83 10.67 11.37
N ASN A 250 -3.27 11.93 11.23
CA ASN A 250 -4.68 12.23 11.02
C ASN A 250 -5.17 11.64 9.69
N GLY A 251 -6.43 11.20 9.64
CA GLY A 251 -7.08 10.70 8.42
C GLY A 251 -7.18 9.18 8.39
N HIS A 252 -6.83 8.57 7.26
CA HIS A 252 -6.94 7.14 7.02
C HIS A 252 -5.54 6.53 6.97
N ASN A 253 -5.27 5.51 7.79
CA ASN A 253 -3.94 4.89 7.91
C ASN A 253 -4.05 3.41 7.53
N SER A 254 -2.92 2.76 7.27
CA SER A 254 -2.82 1.30 7.21
C SER A 254 -1.80 0.82 8.23
N LEU A 255 -2.25 -0.06 9.13
CA LEU A 255 -1.49 -0.53 10.29
C LEU A 255 -1.40 -2.05 10.24
N TYR A 256 -0.47 -2.60 11.02
CA TYR A 256 -0.43 -4.01 11.33
C TYR A 256 -0.32 -4.25 12.84
N PHE A 257 -0.79 -5.43 13.25
CA PHE A 257 -0.59 -6.02 14.56
C PHE A 257 0.15 -7.34 14.37
N MET A 258 1.20 -7.57 15.14
CA MET A 258 1.74 -8.92 15.29
C MET A 258 1.04 -9.62 16.45
N GLY A 259 1.22 -10.93 16.59
CA GLY A 259 0.70 -11.64 17.74
C GLY A 259 0.78 -13.15 17.61
N ASP A 260 0.30 -13.82 18.65
CA ASP A 260 0.18 -15.27 18.71
C ASP A 260 -1.25 -15.67 18.34
N TYR A 261 -1.38 -16.64 17.42
CA TYR A 261 -2.67 -17.15 16.95
C TYR A 261 -2.82 -18.63 17.32
N ASP A 262 -3.88 -18.93 18.06
CA ASP A 262 -4.31 -20.31 18.33
C ASP A 262 -5.40 -20.67 17.30
N SER A 263 -5.03 -21.51 16.33
CA SER A 263 -5.93 -21.92 15.25
C SER A 263 -7.04 -22.86 15.70
N GLU A 264 -6.89 -23.57 16.83
CA GLU A 264 -7.94 -24.44 17.37
C GLU A 264 -9.02 -23.64 18.12
N LYS A 265 -8.61 -22.59 18.84
CA LYS A 265 -9.53 -21.71 19.58
C LYS A 265 -9.99 -20.49 18.80
N HIS A 266 -9.36 -20.22 17.66
CA HIS A 266 -9.53 -19.01 16.87
C HIS A 266 -9.28 -17.72 17.68
N THR A 267 -8.27 -17.72 18.55
CA THR A 267 -7.91 -16.55 19.37
C THR A 267 -6.62 -15.94 18.90
N PHE A 268 -6.60 -14.61 18.71
CA PHE A 268 -5.42 -13.85 18.33
C PHE A 268 -5.04 -12.85 19.43
N GLU A 269 -3.92 -13.12 20.09
CA GLU A 269 -3.34 -12.23 21.10
C GLU A 269 -2.45 -11.20 20.42
N LYS A 270 -3.03 -10.04 20.09
CA LYS A 270 -2.38 -9.00 19.31
C LYS A 270 -1.49 -8.07 20.14
N ASP A 271 -0.34 -7.74 19.58
CA ASP A 271 0.60 -6.73 20.06
C ASP A 271 0.08 -5.29 19.81
N ALA A 272 0.92 -4.30 20.10
CA ALA A 272 0.62 -2.91 19.77
C ALA A 272 0.59 -2.67 18.24
N PRO A 273 -0.31 -1.79 17.75
CA PRO A 273 -0.37 -1.45 16.33
C PRO A 273 0.88 -0.68 15.89
N VAL A 274 1.30 -0.93 14.66
CA VAL A 274 2.42 -0.24 14.00
C VAL A 274 2.00 0.16 12.58
N SER A 275 2.38 1.35 12.13
CA SER A 275 2.13 1.83 10.77
C SER A 275 2.90 1.00 9.74
N LEU A 276 2.23 0.61 8.65
CA LEU A 276 2.86 -0.08 7.53
C LEU A 276 3.69 0.86 6.67
N ASP A 277 3.28 2.11 6.51
CA ASP A 277 4.00 3.09 5.72
C ASP A 277 3.82 4.48 6.36
N TYR A 278 4.91 5.24 6.40
CA TYR A 278 4.96 6.55 7.03
C TYR A 278 4.90 7.70 6.02
N GLY A 279 4.53 7.40 4.77
CA GLY A 279 4.43 8.36 3.69
C GLY A 279 3.21 9.27 3.74
N LEU A 280 2.98 9.93 2.62
CA LEU A 280 1.81 10.76 2.38
C LEU A 280 0.67 9.97 1.72
N ASP A 281 1.00 8.92 0.98
CA ASP A 281 0.07 8.23 0.08
C ASP A 281 0.25 6.70 0.16
N PHE A 282 -0.48 6.06 1.08
CA PHE A 282 -0.49 4.60 1.24
C PHE A 282 -1.78 4.17 1.96
N TYR A 283 -2.54 3.27 1.36
CA TYR A 283 -3.77 2.73 1.96
C TYR A 283 -4.15 1.37 1.38
N ALA A 284 -5.05 0.66 2.08
CA ALA A 284 -5.66 -0.60 1.65
C ALA A 284 -4.68 -1.68 1.12
N PRO A 285 -3.57 -1.96 1.82
CA PRO A 285 -2.65 -3.03 1.41
C PRO A 285 -3.34 -4.40 1.36
N GLN A 286 -2.90 -5.24 0.43
CA GLN A 286 -3.26 -6.66 0.36
C GLN A 286 -2.02 -7.49 0.08
N THR A 287 -1.96 -8.70 0.65
CA THR A 287 -0.83 -9.61 0.49
C THR A 287 -1.18 -10.91 -0.23
N THR A 288 -0.15 -11.52 -0.80
CA THR A 288 -0.21 -12.86 -1.36
C THR A 288 1.03 -13.66 -1.01
N LEU A 289 0.90 -14.99 -0.93
CA LEU A 289 2.03 -15.89 -0.77
C LEU A 289 2.43 -16.40 -2.16
N LEU A 290 3.66 -16.11 -2.56
CA LEU A 290 4.21 -16.62 -3.80
C LEU A 290 4.63 -18.10 -3.67
N PRO A 291 4.68 -18.86 -4.78
CA PRO A 291 5.15 -20.25 -4.78
C PRO A 291 6.57 -20.45 -4.24
N ASP A 292 7.41 -19.42 -4.26
CA ASP A 292 8.77 -19.45 -3.72
C ASP A 292 8.85 -19.17 -2.20
N GLY A 293 7.69 -19.04 -1.54
CA GLY A 293 7.56 -18.83 -0.10
C GLY A 293 7.60 -17.36 0.33
N ARG A 294 7.80 -16.41 -0.59
CA ARG A 294 7.75 -14.98 -0.24
C ARG A 294 6.31 -14.52 0.02
N ARG A 295 6.10 -13.81 1.13
CA ARG A 295 4.91 -12.98 1.33
C ARG A 295 5.16 -11.65 0.65
N VAL A 296 4.32 -11.29 -0.32
CA VAL A 296 4.40 -10.02 -1.04
C VAL A 296 3.17 -9.19 -0.76
N MET A 297 3.36 -7.89 -0.53
CA MET A 297 2.32 -6.88 -0.30
C MET A 297 2.29 -5.88 -1.44
N ILE A 298 1.09 -5.41 -1.78
CA ILE A 298 0.88 -4.25 -2.65
C ILE A 298 -0.22 -3.38 -2.04
N ALA A 299 -0.13 -2.07 -2.20
CA ALA A 299 -1.08 -1.12 -1.62
C ALA A 299 -1.49 -0.03 -2.61
N TRP A 300 -2.61 0.62 -2.34
CA TRP A 300 -3.03 1.80 -3.09
C TRP A 300 -2.21 3.03 -2.64
N MET A 301 -1.54 3.70 -3.57
CA MET A 301 -0.76 4.90 -3.30
C MET A 301 -1.65 6.14 -3.22
N LYS A 302 -2.42 6.29 -2.14
CA LYS A 302 -3.24 7.48 -1.94
C LYS A 302 -3.65 7.69 -0.49
N SER A 303 -3.74 8.97 -0.10
CA SER A 303 -4.58 9.43 0.99
C SER A 303 -5.94 9.93 0.47
N TRP A 304 -7.04 9.54 1.11
CA TRP A 304 -8.41 9.77 0.61
C TRP A 304 -8.69 11.24 0.31
N ASP A 305 -8.38 12.11 1.27
CA ASP A 305 -8.60 13.55 1.19
C ASP A 305 -7.60 14.27 0.27
N SER A 306 -6.56 13.57 -0.20
CA SER A 306 -5.51 14.15 -1.05
C SER A 306 -5.84 13.96 -2.53
N CYS A 307 -5.96 15.07 -3.24
CA CYS A 307 -6.08 15.09 -4.70
C CYS A 307 -4.77 15.59 -5.33
N VAL A 308 -3.86 14.66 -5.58
CA VAL A 308 -2.54 14.91 -6.19
C VAL A 308 -2.52 14.33 -7.60
N ILE A 309 -3.07 15.08 -8.54
CA ILE A 309 -3.16 14.72 -9.96
C ILE A 309 -2.86 15.92 -10.85
N LYS A 310 -2.41 15.67 -12.09
CA LYS A 310 -2.28 16.71 -13.12
C LYS A 310 -3.66 17.04 -13.71
N GLU A 311 -3.92 18.30 -14.06
CA GLU A 311 -5.25 18.78 -14.49
C GLU A 311 -5.85 17.97 -15.66
N LYS A 312 -5.04 17.69 -16.69
CA LYS A 312 -5.44 16.97 -17.91
C LYS A 312 -5.38 15.44 -17.79
N GLN A 313 -4.93 14.92 -16.65
CA GLN A 313 -4.77 13.47 -16.46
C GLN A 313 -6.13 12.78 -16.50
N ARG A 314 -6.33 11.82 -17.40
CA ARG A 314 -7.62 11.12 -17.60
C ARG A 314 -7.83 9.91 -16.66
N TRP A 315 -6.89 9.69 -15.77
CA TRP A 315 -6.85 8.53 -14.88
C TRP A 315 -6.41 8.97 -13.47
N GLN A 316 -6.73 8.20 -12.45
CA GLN A 316 -6.37 8.49 -11.07
C GLN A 316 -6.21 7.19 -10.27
N GLY A 317 -5.20 7.16 -9.41
CA GLY A 317 -4.86 6.00 -8.59
C GLY A 317 -3.79 5.13 -9.25
N MET A 318 -2.87 4.67 -8.41
CA MET A 318 -1.84 3.70 -8.75
C MET A 318 -1.48 2.89 -7.51
N MET A 319 -0.85 1.74 -7.73
CA MET A 319 -0.41 0.81 -6.70
C MET A 319 1.06 1.04 -6.39
N THR A 320 1.48 0.77 -5.14
CA THR A 320 2.90 0.73 -4.77
C THR A 320 3.63 -0.30 -5.61
N LEU A 321 4.96 -0.22 -5.63
CA LEU A 321 5.75 -1.37 -6.01
C LEU A 321 5.39 -2.54 -5.08
N PRO A 322 5.28 -3.77 -5.58
CA PRO A 322 5.16 -4.94 -4.71
C PRO A 322 6.35 -5.01 -3.74
N ARG A 323 6.06 -5.34 -2.47
CA ARG A 323 7.03 -5.37 -1.38
C ARG A 323 7.10 -6.76 -0.77
N GLU A 324 8.29 -7.33 -0.69
CA GLU A 324 8.56 -8.53 0.09
C GLU A 324 8.50 -8.20 1.58
N LEU A 325 7.72 -8.99 2.33
CA LEU A 325 7.61 -8.89 3.78
C LEU A 325 8.50 -9.90 4.47
N GLU A 326 9.30 -9.44 5.42
CA GLU A 326 10.18 -10.26 6.26
C GLU A 326 9.90 -9.95 7.73
N TYR A 327 9.78 -10.98 8.57
CA TYR A 327 9.77 -10.79 10.02
C TYR A 327 11.20 -10.74 10.54
N ARG A 328 11.57 -9.63 11.16
CA ARG A 328 12.91 -9.43 11.73
C ARG A 328 12.87 -8.39 12.85
N ASP A 329 13.62 -8.66 13.92
CA ASP A 329 13.76 -7.76 15.07
C ASP A 329 12.40 -7.34 15.69
N GLY A 330 11.45 -8.29 15.75
CA GLY A 330 10.13 -8.07 16.34
C GLY A 330 9.16 -7.23 15.49
N LYS A 331 9.48 -6.93 14.23
CA LYS A 331 8.65 -6.12 13.34
C LYS A 331 8.68 -6.60 11.89
N ILE A 332 7.82 -6.02 11.05
CA ILE A 332 7.81 -6.27 9.62
C ILE A 332 8.85 -5.38 8.94
N TRP A 333 9.66 -5.98 8.08
CA TRP A 333 10.56 -5.32 7.16
C TRP A 333 10.00 -5.45 5.75
N GLN A 334 10.10 -4.38 4.97
CA GLN A 334 9.53 -4.28 3.63
C GLN A 334 10.63 -3.95 2.63
N LYS A 335 10.84 -4.81 1.64
CA LYS A 335 11.81 -4.57 0.56
C LYS A 335 11.08 -4.51 -0.78
N PRO A 336 11.50 -3.67 -1.75
CA PRO A 336 11.12 -3.84 -3.14
C PRO A 336 11.26 -5.30 -3.56
N VAL A 337 10.32 -5.84 -4.33
CA VAL A 337 10.52 -7.13 -4.98
C VAL A 337 11.83 -7.14 -5.76
N ARG A 338 12.64 -8.18 -5.54
CA ARG A 338 13.99 -8.30 -6.10
C ARG A 338 14.03 -8.28 -7.63
N GLU A 339 12.92 -8.60 -8.28
CA GLU A 339 12.77 -8.59 -9.73
C GLU A 339 13.07 -7.21 -10.35
N ILE A 340 12.90 -6.10 -9.61
CA ILE A 340 13.28 -4.75 -10.07
C ILE A 340 14.77 -4.64 -10.40
N GLU A 341 15.61 -5.46 -9.78
CA GLU A 341 17.06 -5.42 -9.97
C GLU A 341 17.46 -5.88 -11.39
N ASN A 342 16.62 -6.68 -12.06
CA ASN A 342 16.84 -7.11 -13.44
C ASN A 342 16.78 -5.95 -14.44
N TYR A 343 16.14 -4.84 -14.04
CA TYR A 343 15.93 -3.65 -14.85
C TYR A 343 16.98 -2.56 -14.60
N ARG A 344 17.91 -2.78 -13.67
CA ARG A 344 19.00 -1.85 -13.38
C ARG A 344 19.98 -1.74 -14.55
N LYS A 345 20.21 -0.51 -15.01
CA LYS A 345 21.21 -0.14 -16.02
C LYS A 345 21.98 1.10 -15.56
N ASN A 346 23.04 1.44 -16.31
CA ASN A 346 23.79 2.70 -16.16
C ASN A 346 24.18 3.00 -14.70
N ARG A 347 24.82 2.02 -14.05
CA ARG A 347 25.27 2.14 -12.66
C ARG A 347 26.17 3.36 -12.50
N CYS A 348 25.84 4.20 -11.53
CA CYS A 348 26.67 5.30 -11.04
C CYS A 348 26.94 5.09 -9.56
N CYS A 349 28.20 5.26 -9.11
CA CYS A 349 28.57 5.00 -7.73
C CYS A 349 29.65 5.98 -7.26
N TYR A 350 29.45 6.52 -6.06
CA TYR A 350 30.37 7.39 -5.36
C TYR A 350 30.52 6.94 -3.91
N GLU A 351 31.73 7.00 -3.38
CA GLU A 351 32.05 6.63 -2.00
C GLU A 351 32.69 7.81 -1.28
N ASN A 352 32.43 7.91 0.03
CA ASN A 352 33.05 8.89 0.93
C ASN A 352 32.93 10.35 0.45
N VAL A 353 31.76 10.70 -0.11
CA VAL A 353 31.48 12.02 -0.66
C VAL A 353 31.12 12.97 0.47
N LYS A 354 31.88 14.06 0.61
CA LYS A 354 31.53 15.14 1.54
C LYS A 354 30.45 16.02 0.94
N VAL A 355 29.39 16.25 1.70
CA VAL A 355 28.27 17.11 1.31
C VAL A 355 28.40 18.42 2.08
N GLY A 356 28.40 19.54 1.35
CA GLY A 356 28.36 20.89 1.92
C GLY A 356 27.00 21.54 1.67
N GLU A 357 27.00 22.87 1.47
CA GLU A 357 25.77 23.64 1.27
C GLU A 357 24.92 23.16 0.08
N SER A 358 25.55 22.68 -0.98
CA SER A 358 24.88 22.11 -2.16
C SER A 358 25.86 21.24 -2.95
N LEU A 359 25.41 20.07 -3.37
CA LEU A 359 26.19 19.12 -4.16
C LEU A 359 25.31 18.41 -5.18
N SER A 360 25.70 18.49 -6.45
CA SER A 360 25.25 17.58 -7.51
C SER A 360 26.36 16.58 -7.83
N LEU A 361 25.96 15.37 -8.23
CA LEU A 361 26.89 14.32 -8.65
C LEU A 361 26.60 13.95 -10.11
N GLU A 362 27.64 13.90 -10.93
CA GLU A 362 27.52 13.57 -12.35
C GLU A 362 26.85 12.19 -12.53
N GLY A 363 25.87 12.10 -13.43
CA GLY A 363 25.11 10.85 -13.66
C GLY A 363 24.09 10.48 -12.58
N VAL A 364 24.08 11.13 -11.41
CA VAL A 364 23.06 10.95 -10.36
C VAL A 364 21.89 11.90 -10.63
N ARG A 365 21.05 11.51 -11.58
CA ARG A 365 19.82 12.19 -12.01
C ARG A 365 18.85 11.16 -12.60
N GLY A 366 17.57 11.52 -12.74
CA GLY A 366 16.58 10.71 -13.46
C GLY A 366 15.23 10.60 -12.77
N ARG A 367 14.26 10.04 -13.51
CA ARG A 367 12.86 9.85 -13.07
C ARG A 367 12.40 8.40 -12.95
N MET A 368 13.21 7.47 -13.42
CA MET A 368 12.97 6.03 -13.33
C MET A 368 14.27 5.43 -12.86
N ILE A 369 14.50 5.47 -11.54
CA ILE A 369 15.80 5.15 -10.94
C ILE A 369 15.65 4.38 -9.63
N ASP A 370 16.68 3.62 -9.31
CA ASP A 370 16.91 3.02 -7.99
C ASP A 370 18.14 3.69 -7.40
N LEU A 371 17.93 4.52 -6.39
CA LEU A 371 18.95 5.36 -5.76
C LEU A 371 19.10 4.94 -4.29
N THR A 372 20.28 4.48 -3.92
CA THR A 372 20.67 4.26 -2.53
C THR A 372 21.65 5.34 -2.09
N VAL A 373 21.33 5.98 -0.97
CA VAL A 373 22.18 6.96 -0.29
C VAL A 373 22.43 6.44 1.12
N GLU A 374 23.67 6.20 1.47
CA GLU A 374 24.07 5.81 2.81
C GLU A 374 24.84 6.94 3.48
N LEU A 375 24.24 7.50 4.52
CA LEU A 375 24.82 8.55 5.35
C LEU A 375 25.67 7.89 6.44
N GLN A 376 26.98 8.10 6.36
CA GLN A 376 27.96 7.49 7.25
C GLN A 376 28.02 8.22 8.60
N ASN A 377 28.14 7.46 9.70
CA ASN A 377 28.15 8.01 11.07
C ASN A 377 26.96 8.95 11.30
N ALA A 378 25.77 8.48 10.98
CA ALA A 378 24.54 9.25 11.03
C ALA A 378 24.19 9.71 12.45
N ASP A 379 24.72 9.06 13.49
CA ASP A 379 24.66 9.50 14.89
C ASP A 379 25.67 10.62 15.22
N GLY A 380 26.66 10.83 14.36
CA GLY A 380 27.76 11.79 14.51
C GLY A 380 28.88 11.33 15.45
N ILE A 381 28.94 10.05 15.81
CA ILE A 381 30.01 9.47 16.62
C ILE A 381 31.07 8.89 15.67
N MET A 382 32.22 9.56 15.54
CA MET A 382 33.34 9.00 14.78
C MET A 382 34.00 7.84 15.55
N ASP A 383 34.37 6.79 14.81
CA ASP A 383 35.13 5.63 15.28
C ASP A 383 36.51 6.08 15.83
N GLY A 384 36.51 6.48 17.09
CA GLY A 384 37.63 7.13 17.78
C GLY A 384 37.25 7.88 19.06
N SER A 385 36.03 8.44 19.15
CA SER A 385 35.59 9.18 20.35
C SER A 385 35.15 8.26 21.51
N ARG A 386 34.83 6.99 21.24
CA ARG A 386 34.52 6.00 22.29
C ARG A 386 35.72 5.67 23.19
N ASN A 387 36.96 5.90 22.73
CA ASN A 387 38.19 5.58 23.46
C ASN A 387 39.02 6.81 23.89
N SER A 388 38.71 8.01 23.43
CA SER A 388 39.34 9.24 23.94
C SER A 388 38.40 9.86 24.97
N GLY A 389 38.69 9.70 26.26
CA GLY A 389 37.94 10.33 27.37
C GLY A 389 38.07 11.86 27.41
N ASN A 390 37.97 12.54 26.27
CA ASN A 390 38.07 13.98 26.11
C ASN A 390 36.73 14.53 25.58
N PRO A 391 35.81 14.96 26.47
CA PRO A 391 34.47 15.43 26.12
C PRO A 391 34.45 16.77 25.34
N ASN A 392 35.62 17.39 25.11
CA ASN A 392 35.76 18.65 24.36
C ASN A 392 36.16 18.45 22.89
N GLN A 393 36.18 17.22 22.38
CA GLN A 393 36.40 16.91 20.96
C GLN A 393 35.07 16.62 20.22
N GLU A 394 33.93 17.02 20.78
CA GLU A 394 32.67 17.08 20.04
C GLU A 394 32.44 18.52 19.52
N ALA A 395 31.87 18.60 18.32
CA ALA A 395 30.90 19.64 17.95
C ALA A 395 31.34 20.95 17.27
N LEU A 396 32.37 20.99 16.42
CA LEU A 396 32.52 22.14 15.50
C LEU A 396 32.18 21.86 14.03
N ASP A 397 32.03 20.60 13.62
CA ASP A 397 31.99 20.26 12.20
C ASP A 397 31.03 19.10 11.83
N VAL A 398 30.23 18.61 12.78
CA VAL A 398 29.23 17.55 12.50
C VAL A 398 27.93 18.19 12.08
N TYR A 399 27.32 17.70 10.99
CA TYR A 399 26.03 18.20 10.49
C TYR A 399 24.90 18.02 11.52
N ASN A 400 23.88 18.87 11.47
CA ASN A 400 22.60 18.64 12.15
C ASN A 400 21.54 18.18 11.15
N GLU A 401 21.56 18.72 9.94
CA GLU A 401 20.60 18.41 8.88
C GLU A 401 21.31 17.90 7.63
N PHE A 402 20.74 16.84 7.06
CA PHE A 402 21.09 16.33 5.76
C PHE A 402 19.83 16.29 4.90
N ARG A 403 19.88 16.87 3.70
CA ARG A 403 18.73 17.00 2.81
C ARG A 403 19.05 16.42 1.44
N ILE A 404 18.09 15.68 0.90
CA ILE A 404 18.09 15.20 -0.48
C ILE A 404 16.90 15.85 -1.19
N GLU A 405 17.17 16.48 -2.31
CA GLU A 405 16.16 16.95 -3.25
C GLU A 405 16.07 15.98 -4.42
N LEU A 406 14.86 15.49 -4.67
CA LEU A 406 14.54 14.58 -5.77
C LEU A 406 13.51 15.25 -6.67
N ALA A 407 13.39 14.76 -7.90
CA ALA A 407 12.39 15.25 -8.83
C ALA A 407 12.52 16.78 -9.06
N ARG A 408 13.77 17.27 -9.21
CA ARG A 408 14.08 18.70 -9.12
C ARG A 408 14.33 19.36 -10.48
N ASN A 409 13.92 20.62 -10.60
CA ASN A 409 14.50 21.62 -11.49
C ASN A 409 14.40 23.03 -10.84
N GLU A 410 14.39 24.09 -11.65
CA GLU A 410 14.24 25.47 -11.16
C GLU A 410 12.89 25.76 -10.48
N GLU A 411 11.83 25.02 -10.82
CA GLU A 411 10.46 25.27 -10.35
C GLU A 411 9.97 24.21 -9.36
N TYR A 412 10.37 22.95 -9.56
CA TYR A 412 9.84 21.81 -8.82
C TYR A 412 10.88 21.10 -7.97
N THR A 413 10.45 20.53 -6.84
CA THR A 413 11.27 19.62 -6.01
C THR A 413 10.40 18.82 -5.02
N THR A 414 10.88 17.64 -4.63
CA THR A 414 10.42 16.92 -3.44
C THR A 414 11.61 16.63 -2.54
N VAL A 415 11.46 16.97 -1.27
CA VAL A 415 12.57 17.10 -0.32
C VAL A 415 12.47 16.06 0.78
N PHE A 416 13.60 15.44 1.11
CA PHE A 416 13.74 14.54 2.25
C PHE A 416 14.82 15.10 3.17
N THR A 417 14.44 15.48 4.39
CA THR A 417 15.33 16.13 5.37
C THR A 417 15.47 15.28 6.61
N TYR A 418 16.70 14.88 6.94
CA TYR A 418 17.04 14.15 8.16
C TYR A 418 17.60 15.11 9.22
N ASP A 419 16.86 15.33 10.30
CA ASP A 419 17.32 15.97 11.53
C ASP A 419 18.02 14.91 12.39
N ARG A 420 19.36 14.96 12.43
CA ARG A 420 20.18 13.99 13.17
C ARG A 420 19.88 14.00 14.66
N LYS A 421 19.80 15.18 15.27
CA LYS A 421 19.68 15.31 16.73
C LYS A 421 18.37 14.75 17.23
N ARG A 422 17.30 14.93 16.46
CA ARG A 422 15.98 14.37 16.78
C ARG A 422 15.73 12.99 16.18
N GLN A 423 16.60 12.56 15.27
CA GLN A 423 16.45 11.35 14.46
C GLN A 423 15.10 11.32 13.72
N ILE A 424 14.73 12.46 13.14
CA ILE A 424 13.47 12.62 12.41
C ILE A 424 13.79 12.76 10.92
N LEU A 425 13.08 12.00 10.10
CA LEU A 425 13.02 12.23 8.66
C LEU A 425 11.73 12.97 8.32
N GLU A 426 11.84 14.10 7.65
CA GLU A 426 10.74 14.86 7.06
C GLU A 426 10.71 14.64 5.55
N ILE A 427 9.50 14.45 5.01
CA ILE A 427 9.20 14.41 3.58
C ILE A 427 8.40 15.67 3.28
N ASP A 428 8.80 16.45 2.28
CA ASP A 428 8.12 17.67 1.84
C ASP A 428 7.97 17.70 0.31
N ARG A 429 6.71 17.60 -0.15
CA ARG A 429 6.33 17.70 -1.57
C ARG A 429 5.67 19.03 -1.93
N THR A 430 5.80 20.07 -1.10
CA THR A 430 5.10 21.36 -1.28
C THR A 430 5.38 21.96 -2.66
N TRP A 431 6.61 21.84 -3.15
CA TRP A 431 7.05 22.36 -4.44
C TRP A 431 7.03 21.30 -5.54
N SER A 432 6.27 20.21 -5.40
CA SER A 432 6.21 19.14 -6.41
C SER A 432 5.30 19.45 -7.60
N GLY A 433 4.62 20.61 -7.60
CA GLY A 433 3.62 20.99 -8.60
C GLY A 433 2.18 20.66 -8.20
N VAL A 434 1.93 20.34 -6.92
CA VAL A 434 0.58 20.19 -6.37
C VAL A 434 -0.15 21.54 -6.40
N GLN A 435 -1.36 21.56 -6.97
CA GLN A 435 -2.19 22.77 -7.10
C GLN A 435 -3.40 22.77 -6.15
N ARG A 436 -3.37 21.93 -5.11
CA ARG A 436 -4.45 21.76 -4.11
C ARG A 436 -3.92 22.07 -2.71
N ASP A 437 -4.80 22.58 -1.85
CA ASP A 437 -4.49 22.79 -0.44
C ASP A 437 -4.61 21.45 0.31
N VAL A 438 -3.52 20.69 0.31
CA VAL A 438 -3.45 19.33 0.88
C VAL A 438 -2.19 19.18 1.75
N VAL A 439 -2.14 18.09 2.52
CA VAL A 439 -0.94 17.77 3.30
C VAL A 439 0.22 17.46 2.35
N CYS A 440 1.27 18.28 2.44
CA CYS A 440 2.50 18.15 1.67
C CYS A 440 3.69 17.72 2.51
N THR A 441 3.57 17.71 3.84
CA THR A 441 4.66 17.32 4.74
C THR A 441 4.29 16.17 5.66
N ARG A 442 5.25 15.27 5.90
CA ARG A 442 5.12 14.16 6.85
C ARG A 442 6.45 13.92 7.56
N LYS A 443 6.37 13.55 8.84
CA LYS A 443 7.53 13.23 9.67
C LYS A 443 7.42 11.82 10.21
N LEU A 444 8.55 11.14 10.27
CA LEU A 444 8.70 9.88 10.96
C LEU A 444 9.98 9.88 11.78
N GLN A 445 9.96 9.12 12.87
CA GLN A 445 11.13 8.92 13.70
C GLN A 445 11.89 7.68 13.23
N ILE A 446 13.21 7.80 13.08
CA ILE A 446 14.11 6.69 12.80
C ILE A 446 14.64 6.19 14.13
N THR A 447 14.12 5.05 14.57
CA THR A 447 14.40 4.47 15.90
C THR A 447 15.44 3.34 15.87
N ASP A 448 16.04 3.06 14.71
CA ASP A 448 17.06 2.01 14.63
C ASP A 448 18.41 2.59 15.10
N ASP A 449 19.05 1.94 16.09
CA ASP A 449 20.36 2.34 16.64
C ASP A 449 21.54 2.00 15.70
N ARG A 450 21.39 2.29 14.41
CA ARG A 450 22.43 2.04 13.40
C ARG A 450 23.39 3.21 13.31
N GLN A 451 24.68 2.88 13.17
CA GLN A 451 25.73 3.87 12.93
C GLN A 451 25.54 4.60 11.59
N ASN A 452 25.01 3.92 10.57
CA ASN A 452 24.73 4.51 9.27
C ASN A 452 23.22 4.56 9.00
N LEU A 453 22.78 5.61 8.32
CA LEU A 453 21.41 5.73 7.83
C LEU A 453 21.39 5.43 6.33
N LYS A 454 20.73 4.34 5.94
CA LYS A 454 20.59 3.95 4.54
C LYS A 454 19.21 4.32 4.02
N LEU A 455 19.16 5.11 2.97
CA LEU A 455 17.94 5.56 2.30
C LEU A 455 17.94 5.03 0.86
N ARG A 456 17.05 4.10 0.55
CA ARG A 456 16.86 3.60 -0.83
C ARG A 456 15.57 4.16 -1.40
N PHE A 457 15.69 4.98 -2.43
CA PHE A 457 14.59 5.59 -3.17
C PHE A 457 14.36 4.85 -4.48
N ILE A 458 13.13 4.41 -4.70
CA ILE A 458 12.65 3.95 -6.01
C ILE A 458 11.79 5.08 -6.58
N LEU A 459 12.23 5.65 -7.69
CA LEU A 459 11.50 6.71 -8.39
C LEU A 459 10.83 6.13 -9.62
N ASP A 460 9.57 6.50 -9.80
CA ASP A 460 8.86 6.43 -11.07
C ASP A 460 8.47 7.86 -11.50
N ARG A 461 7.89 8.01 -12.68
CA ARG A 461 7.46 9.29 -13.27
C ARG A 461 6.61 10.12 -12.31
N SER A 462 5.77 9.47 -11.50
CA SER A 462 4.80 10.13 -10.63
C SER A 462 4.86 9.70 -9.16
N SER A 463 5.88 8.97 -8.73
CA SER A 463 6.03 8.52 -7.33
C SER A 463 7.47 8.47 -6.86
N ILE A 464 7.63 8.55 -5.54
CA ILE A 464 8.85 8.24 -4.82
C ILE A 464 8.49 7.29 -3.68
N GLU A 465 9.11 6.11 -3.68
CA GLU A 465 9.05 5.16 -2.56
C GLU A 465 10.40 5.10 -1.86
N LEU A 466 10.42 5.39 -0.56
CA LEU A 466 11.61 5.35 0.28
C LEU A 466 11.58 4.12 1.18
N PHE A 467 12.66 3.35 1.14
CA PHE A 467 12.95 2.23 2.02
C PHE A 467 14.14 2.58 2.91
N ILE A 468 13.87 2.68 4.22
CA ILE A 468 14.85 3.13 5.21
C ILE A 468 15.49 1.90 5.84
N ASN A 469 16.82 1.91 5.98
CA ASN A 469 17.61 0.87 6.62
C ASN A 469 17.24 -0.54 6.14
N ASP A 470 17.26 -0.75 4.82
CA ASP A 470 16.90 -2.03 4.17
C ASP A 470 15.43 -2.46 4.35
N GLY A 471 14.55 -1.51 4.68
CA GLY A 471 13.11 -1.74 4.77
C GLY A 471 12.53 -1.78 6.18
N SER A 472 13.27 -1.34 7.19
CA SER A 472 12.79 -1.32 8.58
C SER A 472 11.63 -0.34 8.80
N LYS A 473 11.55 0.68 7.95
CA LYS A 473 10.42 1.61 7.75
C LYS A 473 10.37 1.99 6.27
N THR A 474 9.17 2.33 5.79
CA THR A 474 8.96 2.81 4.43
C THR A 474 8.16 4.10 4.43
N ALA A 475 8.30 4.88 3.37
CA ALA A 475 7.47 6.03 3.12
C ALA A 475 7.19 6.22 1.63
N THR A 476 5.91 6.38 1.30
CA THR A 476 5.42 6.49 -0.08
C THR A 476 4.84 7.85 -0.36
N THR A 477 5.17 8.46 -1.50
CA THR A 477 4.53 9.69 -1.93
C THR A 477 4.30 9.75 -3.44
N VAL A 478 3.10 10.20 -3.81
CA VAL A 478 2.75 10.59 -5.17
C VAL A 478 3.23 12.02 -5.42
N ILE A 479 3.81 12.25 -6.59
CA ILE A 479 4.25 13.57 -7.04
C ILE A 479 3.69 13.87 -8.44
N PRO A 480 3.08 15.04 -8.66
CA PRO A 480 2.59 15.45 -9.98
C PRO A 480 3.71 16.10 -10.81
N THR A 481 4.95 16.02 -10.36
CA THR A 481 6.08 16.74 -10.93
C THR A 481 6.31 16.36 -12.40
N PRO A 482 6.59 17.32 -13.28
CA PRO A 482 6.98 17.03 -14.65
C PRO A 482 8.26 16.18 -14.73
N VAL A 483 8.36 15.32 -15.75
CA VAL A 483 9.47 14.33 -15.84
C VAL A 483 10.81 14.95 -16.24
N GLU A 484 10.78 16.16 -16.78
CA GLU A 484 11.95 16.99 -17.06
C GLU A 484 12.62 17.53 -15.78
N ALA A 485 11.91 17.54 -14.65
CA ALA A 485 12.51 17.84 -13.35
C ALA A 485 13.19 16.58 -12.80
N ASP A 486 14.37 16.28 -13.33
CA ASP A 486 15.10 15.03 -13.09
C ASP A 486 16.40 15.23 -12.30
N GLU A 487 16.68 16.44 -11.82
CA GLU A 487 17.87 16.73 -11.03
C GLU A 487 17.76 16.13 -9.62
N ILE A 488 18.93 15.87 -9.03
CA ILE A 488 19.07 15.42 -7.64
C ILE A 488 20.16 16.26 -6.99
N LEU A 489 19.86 16.85 -5.82
CA LEU A 489 20.81 17.60 -5.03
C LEU A 489 20.91 17.09 -3.60
N PHE A 490 22.11 17.18 -3.06
CA PHE A 490 22.42 16.87 -1.67
C PHE A 490 22.85 18.14 -0.96
N HIS A 491 22.37 18.32 0.27
CA HIS A 491 22.68 19.48 1.10
C HIS A 491 22.99 19.04 2.53
N SER A 492 23.92 19.73 3.18
CA SER A 492 24.19 19.59 4.60
C SER A 492 24.66 20.90 5.22
N ASP A 493 24.28 21.12 6.47
CA ASP A 493 24.70 22.29 7.28
C ASP A 493 26.04 22.08 8.01
N GLY A 494 26.68 20.93 7.81
CA GLY A 494 28.00 20.58 8.36
C GLY A 494 28.64 19.45 7.56
N ASN A 495 29.62 18.74 8.13
CA ASN A 495 30.26 17.63 7.41
C ASN A 495 29.39 16.37 7.47
N ALA A 496 28.52 16.20 6.47
CA ALA A 496 27.93 14.91 6.14
C ALA A 496 28.82 14.17 5.14
N VAL A 497 28.96 12.85 5.32
CA VAL A 497 29.66 11.97 4.37
C VAL A 497 28.68 10.92 3.89
N ILE A 498 28.55 10.80 2.57
CA ILE A 498 27.62 9.86 1.95
C ILE A 498 28.34 8.89 1.01
N GLN A 499 27.75 7.71 0.89
CA GLN A 499 27.92 6.82 -0.25
C GLN A 499 26.65 6.90 -1.10
N VAL A 500 26.81 6.96 -2.42
CA VAL A 500 25.70 7.01 -3.36
C VAL A 500 25.86 5.88 -4.37
N GLU A 501 24.80 5.12 -4.58
CA GLU A 501 24.68 4.15 -5.67
C GLU A 501 23.37 4.39 -6.40
N LYS A 502 23.43 4.55 -7.71
CA LYS A 502 22.27 4.83 -8.55
C LYS A 502 22.26 3.92 -9.76
N TYR A 503 21.08 3.46 -10.14
CA TYR A 503 20.80 2.76 -11.39
C TYR A 503 19.64 3.44 -12.11
N ASP A 504 19.68 3.48 -13.43
CA ASP A 504 18.47 3.68 -14.23
C ASP A 504 17.63 2.39 -14.18
N ILE A 505 16.31 2.53 -14.14
CA ILE A 505 15.36 1.44 -14.35
C ILE A 505 14.88 1.51 -15.80
N VAL A 506 15.27 0.52 -16.61
CA VAL A 506 14.99 0.46 -18.05
C VAL A 506 14.15 -0.77 -18.35
N LEU A 507 12.85 -0.56 -18.55
CA LEU A 507 11.86 -1.59 -18.87
C LEU A 507 11.93 -2.09 -20.30
#